data_AF-A0A2V7VX23-F1
#
_entry.id   AF-A0A2V7VX23-F1
#
_cell.length_a   1.000
_cell.length_b   1.000
_cell.length_c   1.000
_cell.angle_alpha   90.00
_cell.angle_beta   90.00
_cell.angle_gamma   90.00
#
_symmetry.space_group_name_H-M   'P 1'
#
loop_
_entity.id
_entity.type
_entity.pdbx_description
1 polymer ?
#
loop_
_entity_poly.entity_id
_entity_poly.type
_entity_poly.pdbx_seq_one_letter_code
_entity_poly.pdbx_strand_id
1 'polypeptide(L)'
;MQCHNELIAEAHRGKPHPARWTGGGIQAYRRCRKPACERCGSTKNLMVHHRNHNRRDNVLTNLETVCRSCHCSHSIKARDPITGRFASVS
;
A
#
# COMPACT_ATOMS: atom_id res chain seq x y z
N MET A 1 -14.71 9.04 14.89
CA MET A 1 -13.54 8.46 15.57
C MET A 1 -12.31 8.73 14.73
N GLN A 2 -11.62 9.83 15.01
CA GLN A 2 -10.40 10.23 14.30
C GLN A 2 -9.30 9.22 14.67
N CYS A 3 -8.78 8.48 13.70
CA CYS A 3 -7.78 7.48 14.01
C CYS A 3 -6.47 8.20 14.40
N HIS A 4 -5.81 7.76 15.47
CA HIS A 4 -4.54 8.30 15.96
C HIS A 4 -3.43 8.35 14.87
N ASN A 5 -3.66 7.67 13.74
CA ASN A 5 -2.77 7.64 12.59
C ASN A 5 -2.98 8.79 11.59
N GLU A 6 -4.06 9.58 11.66
CA GLU A 6 -4.22 10.77 10.81
C GLU A 6 -3.13 11.80 11.15
N LEU A 7 -2.88 12.01 12.45
CA LEU A 7 -1.81 12.86 12.96
C LEU A 7 -0.43 12.36 12.53
N ILE A 8 -0.23 11.04 12.46
CA ILE A 8 1.03 10.41 12.02
C ILE A 8 1.23 10.58 10.51
N ALA A 9 0.19 10.31 9.71
CA ALA A 9 0.20 10.47 8.26
C ALA A 9 0.50 11.92 7.85
N GLU A 10 -0.10 12.89 8.53
CA GLU A 10 0.19 14.32 8.31
C GLU A 10 1.58 14.72 8.81
N ALA A 11 2.00 14.30 10.01
CA ALA A 11 3.31 14.62 10.56
C ALA A 11 4.49 14.07 9.71
N HIS A 12 4.24 13.01 8.94
CA HIS A 12 5.20 12.37 8.04
C HIS A 12 4.99 12.68 6.55
N ARG A 13 4.14 13.66 6.19
CA ARG A 13 3.99 14.11 4.81
C ARG A 13 5.35 14.57 4.26
N GLY A 14 5.82 13.95 3.17
CA GLY A 14 7.09 14.28 2.52
C GLY A 14 8.35 13.85 3.26
N LYS A 15 8.23 13.18 4.41
CA LYS A 15 9.37 12.65 5.17
C LYS A 15 9.55 11.15 4.88
N PRO A 16 10.79 10.65 4.75
CA PRO A 16 11.04 9.22 4.70
C PRO A 16 10.55 8.57 6.00
N HIS A 17 10.12 7.29 5.93
CA HIS A 17 9.86 6.53 7.14
C HIS A 17 11.11 6.54 8.03
N PRO A 18 10.98 6.80 9.35
CA PRO A 18 12.14 6.80 10.23
C PRO A 18 12.80 5.42 10.21
N ALA A 19 14.13 5.38 10.09
CA ALA A 19 14.91 4.16 9.88
C ALA A 19 14.67 3.03 10.90
N ARG A 20 14.12 3.36 12.07
CA ARG A 20 13.76 2.42 13.14
C ARG A 20 12.45 1.65 12.91
N TRP A 21 11.70 1.97 11.85
CA TRP A 21 10.56 1.18 11.39
C TRP A 21 11.05 -0.05 10.63
N THR A 22 11.63 -1.00 11.37
CA THR A 22 12.08 -2.33 10.91
C THR A 22 10.87 -3.19 10.53
N GLY A 23 10.28 -2.89 9.38
CA GLY A 23 9.11 -3.62 8.87
C GLY A 23 8.59 -3.16 7.51
N GLY A 24 9.34 -2.29 6.82
CA GLY A 24 9.08 -1.93 5.42
C GLY A 24 7.70 -1.32 5.17
N GLY A 25 7.29 -0.29 5.91
CA GLY A 25 6.10 0.55 5.62
C GLY A 25 4.72 -0.15 5.72
N ILE A 26 4.63 -1.47 5.53
CA ILE A 26 3.40 -2.26 5.48
C ILE A 26 2.62 -2.20 6.81
N GLN A 27 3.34 -2.09 7.93
CA GLN A 27 2.70 -2.04 9.24
C GLN A 27 2.31 -0.64 9.69
N ALA A 28 2.83 0.42 9.06
CA ALA A 28 2.64 1.80 9.51
C ALA A 28 1.21 2.28 9.48
N TYR A 29 0.50 1.86 8.46
CA TYR A 29 -0.85 2.32 8.23
C TYR A 29 -1.89 1.24 8.53
N ARG A 30 -1.51 0.18 9.27
CA ARG A 30 -2.43 -0.93 9.59
C ARG A 30 -3.73 -0.48 10.26
N ARG A 31 -3.72 0.60 11.04
CA ARG A 31 -4.91 1.19 11.67
C ARG A 31 -5.72 2.11 10.75
N CYS A 32 -5.15 2.50 9.60
CA CYS A 32 -5.86 3.26 8.55
C CYS A 32 -6.61 2.34 7.58
N ARG A 33 -6.57 1.02 7.79
CA ARG A 33 -7.28 0.06 6.94
C ARG A 33 -8.78 0.22 7.12
N LYS A 34 -9.49 0.29 6.00
CA LYS A 34 -10.94 0.15 5.92
C LYS A 34 -11.33 -1.32 6.17
N PRO A 35 -12.58 -1.62 6.52
CA PRO A 35 -13.04 -2.99 6.78
C PRO A 35 -13.07 -3.88 5.53
N ALA A 36 -12.96 -3.30 4.33
CA ALA A 36 -13.01 -4.00 3.06
C ALA A 36 -12.01 -3.41 2.06
N CYS A 37 -11.64 -4.22 1.08
CA CYS A 37 -10.84 -3.84 -0.08
C CYS A 37 -11.60 -2.82 -0.92
N GLU A 38 -10.99 -1.67 -1.20
CA GLU A 38 -11.59 -0.59 -1.97
C GLU A 38 -11.71 -0.90 -3.47
N ARG A 39 -11.07 -1.98 -3.94
CA ARG A 39 -11.09 -2.41 -5.36
C ARG A 39 -12.07 -3.54 -5.64
N CYS A 40 -12.21 -4.50 -4.72
CA CYS A 40 -13.04 -5.69 -4.95
C CYS A 40 -14.01 -6.03 -3.80
N GLY A 41 -14.03 -5.24 -2.73
CA GLY A 41 -14.93 -5.46 -1.58
C GLY A 41 -14.53 -6.60 -0.64
N SER A 42 -13.49 -7.39 -0.94
CA SER A 42 -13.03 -8.47 -0.06
C SER A 42 -12.69 -7.95 1.34
N THR A 43 -13.10 -8.67 2.39
CA THR A 43 -12.77 -8.38 3.79
C THR A 43 -11.56 -9.17 4.28
N LYS A 44 -10.96 -10.01 3.41
CA LYS A 44 -9.87 -10.93 3.77
C LYS A 44 -8.52 -10.38 3.32
N ASN A 45 -7.48 -10.65 4.11
CA ASN A 45 -6.07 -10.36 3.78
C ASN A 45 -5.82 -8.88 3.40
N LEU A 46 -6.38 -7.96 4.19
CA LEU A 46 -6.33 -6.51 3.93
C LEU A 46 -4.99 -5.89 4.28
N MET A 47 -4.51 -5.02 3.39
CA MET A 47 -3.24 -4.30 3.47
C MET A 47 -3.45 -2.84 3.06
N VAL A 48 -2.52 -1.96 3.45
CA VAL A 48 -2.48 -0.59 2.93
C VAL A 48 -1.52 -0.51 1.75
N HIS A 49 -1.94 0.19 0.71
CA HIS A 49 -1.15 0.47 -0.49
C HIS A 49 -1.17 1.97 -0.78
N HIS A 50 -0.07 2.49 -1.32
CA HIS A 50 0.01 3.87 -1.79
C HIS A 50 -0.48 3.94 -3.25
N ARG A 51 -1.57 4.67 -3.51
CA ARG A 51 -2.21 4.78 -4.84
C ARG A 51 -1.25 5.29 -5.91
N ASN A 52 -0.41 6.27 -5.58
CA ASN A 52 0.56 6.85 -6.51
C ASN A 52 1.90 6.10 -6.53
N HIS A 53 2.03 4.96 -5.84
CA HIS A 53 3.25 4.17 -5.71
C HIS A 53 4.44 4.89 -5.06
N ASN A 54 4.26 6.13 -4.60
CA ASN A 54 5.26 6.91 -3.90
C ASN A 54 5.15 6.66 -2.39
N ARG A 55 6.06 5.83 -1.88
CA ARG A 55 6.13 5.46 -0.45
C ARG A 55 6.48 6.62 0.49
N ARG A 56 6.85 7.79 -0.02
CA ARG A 56 7.13 9.02 0.75
C ARG A 56 5.91 9.93 0.85
N ASP A 57 4.91 9.71 0.00
CA ASP A 57 3.68 10.47 0.02
C ASP A 57 2.67 9.81 0.96
N ASN A 58 2.77 10.16 2.24
CA ASN A 58 2.03 9.52 3.32
C ASN A 58 0.64 10.12 3.56
N VAL A 59 0.12 10.95 2.66
CA VAL A 59 -1.23 11.53 2.83
C VAL A 59 -2.30 10.43 2.79
N LEU A 60 -3.31 10.52 3.65
CA LEU A 60 -4.36 9.50 3.75
C LEU A 60 -5.11 9.29 2.44
N THR A 61 -5.29 10.33 1.65
CA THR A 61 -5.92 10.27 0.32
C THR A 61 -5.11 9.44 -0.67
N ASN A 62 -3.79 9.36 -0.47
CA ASN A 62 -2.90 8.51 -1.24
C ASN A 62 -2.82 7.07 -0.69
N LEU A 63 -3.41 6.79 0.47
CA LEU A 63 -3.50 5.44 1.01
C LEU A 63 -4.81 4.79 0.55
N GLU A 64 -4.75 3.52 0.19
CA GLU A 64 -5.92 2.69 -0.09
C GLU A 64 -5.81 1.35 0.64
N THR A 65 -6.97 0.82 1.03
CA THR A 65 -7.06 -0.53 1.58
C THR A 65 -7.31 -1.53 0.46
N VAL A 66 -6.38 -2.45 0.26
CA VAL A 66 -6.47 -3.50 -0.77
C VAL A 66 -6.23 -4.87 -0.17
N CYS A 67 -6.89 -5.90 -0.70
CA CYS A 67 -6.58 -7.28 -0.33
C CYS A 67 -5.28 -7.76 -1.00
N ARG A 68 -4.69 -8.85 -0.49
CA ARG A 68 -3.46 -9.45 -1.02
C ARG A 68 -3.53 -9.76 -2.52
N SER A 69 -4.66 -10.25 -3.03
CA SER A 69 -4.82 -10.56 -4.46
C SER A 69 -4.79 -9.29 -5.32
N CYS A 70 -5.54 -8.25 -4.94
CA CYS A 70 -5.52 -6.96 -5.64
C CYS A 70 -4.14 -6.28 -5.56
N HIS A 71 -3.48 -6.35 -4.41
CA HIS A 71 -2.13 -5.84 -4.23
C HIS A 71 -1.11 -6.54 -5.14
N CYS A 72 -1.15 -7.87 -5.21
CA CYS A 72 -0.31 -8.63 -6.11
C CYS A 72 -0.65 -8.32 -7.57
N SER A 73 -1.93 -8.34 -7.97
CA SER A 73 -2.35 -8.02 -9.35
C SER A 73 -1.82 -6.67 -9.84
N HIS A 74 -1.72 -5.68 -8.96
CA HIS A 74 -1.17 -4.36 -9.30
C HIS A 74 0.37 -4.34 -9.36
N SER A 75 1.03 -5.28 -8.66
CA SER A 75 2.49 -5.40 -8.58
C SER A 75 3.07 -6.40 -9.60
N ILE A 76 2.23 -7.29 -10.12
CA ILE A 76 2.60 -8.30 -11.12
C ILE A 76 2.74 -7.56 -12.45
N LYS A 77 3.98 -7.33 -12.86
CA LYS A 77 4.30 -7.08 -14.28
C LYS A 77 3.70 -8.23 -15.09
N ALA A 78 3.09 -7.95 -16.24
CA ALA A 78 2.56 -9.02 -17.09
C ALA A 78 3.64 -10.09 -17.28
N ARG A 79 3.27 -11.34 -16.96
CA ARG A 79 4.15 -12.48 -17.14
C ARG A 79 4.07 -12.85 -18.62
N ASP A 80 5.22 -12.86 -19.28
CA ASP A 80 5.30 -13.32 -20.66
C ASP A 80 4.78 -14.78 -20.73
N PRO A 81 3.75 -15.07 -21.54
CA PRO A 81 3.14 -16.40 -21.60
C PRO A 81 4.04 -17.45 -22.26
N ILE A 82 5.07 -17.03 -23.00
CA ILE A 82 6.02 -17.90 -23.71
C ILE A 82 7.25 -18.14 -22.83
N THR A 83 7.82 -17.07 -22.26
CA THR A 83 9.09 -17.17 -21.51
C THR A 83 8.90 -17.32 -20.00
N GLY A 84 7.70 -17.05 -19.49
CA GLY A 84 7.41 -17.05 -18.06
C GLY A 84 8.14 -15.95 -17.27
N ARG A 85 8.86 -15.04 -17.94
CA ARG A 85 9.58 -13.92 -17.32
C ARG A 85 8.65 -12.73 -17.12
N PHE A 86 8.96 -11.90 -16.13
CA PHE A 86 8.29 -10.61 -15.97
C PHE A 86 8.86 -9.63 -17.00
N ALA A 87 8.01 -8.92 -17.75
CA ALA A 87 8.46 -7.95 -18.73
C ALA A 87 9.39 -6.90 -18.09
N SER A 88 10.66 -6.89 -18.48
CA SER A 88 11.62 -5.85 -18.12
C SER A 88 11.39 -4.67 -19.05
N VAL A 89 10.77 -3.60 -18.55
CA VAL A 89 10.80 -2.31 -19.24
C VAL A 89 12.13 -1.64 -18.95
N SER A 90 12.87 -1.38 -20.03
CA SER A 90 14.07 -0.55 -20.11
C SER A 90 13.80 0.90 -19.74
#